data_AF-A0A7C9DVT1-F1
#
_entry.id   AF-A0A7C9DVT1-F1
#
_cell.length_a   1.000
_cell.length_b   1.000
_cell.length_c   1.000
_cell.angle_alpha   90.00
_cell.angle_beta   90.00
_cell.angle_gamma   90.00
#
_symmetry.space_group_name_H-M   'P 1'
#
loop_
_entity.id
_entity.type
_entity.pdbx_description
1 polymer ?
#
loop_
_entity_poly.entity_id
_entity_poly.type
_entity_poly.pdbx_seq_one_letter_code
_entity_poly.pdbx_strand_id
1 'polypeptide(L)'
;MAGAAGCMLCKCSARRNLYAFSELFSETRKIRNGFRYVRNANMVPLIPSGKGISKRRSAMAKRARVSSMDAREKSRSLTLKSCKQKRVPVFVMMPLDSVGVDTLGTPRIRKMKALSVSLKALKLAGVHGIAVEVWWGIVERTSPLGYDWSVYEELFNLICEAGLKLHIALCFHSNVHLSSPQKGLVSLPLWIQKIGSVDRDIYYRDQNGFSSEDCLSLGVDELPLFCGRTALQCYEDFVVNFLGKFDSLIGHVIEEISIGLGPDGELRYPAHPYADGRWRFPGIGEFQCYDKYMMEDLRSAACREGKPQWGEKGPLDAGCYNSFPSGVPFFEGMVQW
;
A
#
# COMPACT_ATOMS: atom_id res chain seq x y z
N MET A 1 7.89 -77.84 7.11
CA MET A 1 8.08 -76.68 6.23
C MET A 1 6.74 -75.97 6.11
N ALA A 2 6.75 -74.63 6.31
CA ALA A 2 5.61 -73.71 6.42
C ALA A 2 4.64 -74.04 7.59
N GLY A 3 4.69 -73.43 8.77
CA GLY A 3 4.85 -71.99 9.06
C GLY A 3 3.47 -71.34 9.24
N ALA A 4 2.74 -71.75 10.29
CA ALA A 4 2.25 -70.92 11.42
C ALA A 4 1.31 -69.76 11.02
N ALA A 5 -0.02 -69.89 11.21
CA ALA A 5 -0.76 -69.72 12.47
C ALA A 5 -0.74 -68.26 12.97
N GLY A 6 -1.82 -67.51 12.76
CA GLY A 6 -2.80 -67.18 13.82
C GLY A 6 -2.61 -65.71 14.25
N CYS A 7 -3.54 -64.95 14.78
CA CYS A 7 -4.93 -65.12 15.18
C CYS A 7 -5.47 -63.69 15.48
N MET A 8 -6.79 -63.55 15.59
CA MET A 8 -7.53 -62.47 16.28
C MET A 8 -7.54 -61.04 15.71
N LEU A 9 -8.62 -60.77 14.98
CA LEU A 9 -9.27 -59.46 14.90
C LEU A 9 -10.07 -59.19 16.18
N CYS A 10 -9.79 -58.11 16.90
CA CYS A 10 -10.75 -57.48 17.80
C CYS A 10 -10.61 -55.95 17.82
N LYS A 11 -11.75 -55.31 18.04
CA LYS A 11 -12.13 -53.90 17.83
C LYS A 11 -11.42 -52.91 18.77
N CYS A 12 -11.17 -51.68 18.29
CA CYS A 12 -11.83 -50.46 18.80
C CYS A 12 -11.34 -49.15 18.11
N SER A 13 -12.32 -48.42 17.55
CA SER A 13 -12.51 -46.95 17.52
C SER A 13 -11.37 -45.99 17.14
N ALA A 14 -11.50 -45.35 15.96
CA ALA A 14 -11.66 -43.89 15.82
C ALA A 14 -11.81 -43.50 14.34
N ARG A 15 -13.06 -43.36 13.86
CA ARG A 15 -13.40 -42.63 12.62
C ARG A 15 -14.17 -41.37 13.02
N ARG A 16 -13.59 -40.19 12.79
CA ARG A 16 -14.25 -38.88 12.66
C ARG A 16 -13.38 -38.05 11.69
N ASN A 17 -13.76 -37.96 10.43
CA ASN A 17 -14.67 -36.97 9.81
C ASN A 17 -13.88 -35.87 9.09
N LEU A 18 -13.54 -36.18 7.83
CA LEU A 18 -13.25 -35.23 6.75
C LEU A 18 -14.57 -34.63 6.26
N TYR A 19 -15.14 -33.65 6.97
CA TYR A 19 -16.22 -32.79 6.46
C TYR A 19 -16.23 -31.47 7.26
N ALA A 20 -15.45 -30.48 6.81
CA ALA A 20 -15.56 -29.10 7.27
C ALA A 20 -14.83 -28.17 6.29
N PHE A 21 -15.23 -28.18 5.01
CA PHE A 21 -14.77 -27.14 4.07
C PHE A 21 -15.77 -26.87 2.92
N SER A 22 -16.91 -27.57 2.85
CA SER A 22 -17.92 -27.36 1.80
C SER A 22 -19.15 -26.56 2.24
N GLU A 23 -19.30 -26.20 3.52
CA GLU A 23 -20.50 -25.46 3.99
C GLU A 23 -20.36 -23.93 3.96
N LEU A 24 -19.16 -23.37 3.78
CA LEU A 24 -18.98 -21.90 3.76
C LEU A 24 -19.35 -21.22 2.42
N PHE A 25 -19.65 -22.00 1.37
CA PHE A 25 -19.93 -21.47 0.01
C PHE A 25 -21.38 -21.66 -0.46
N SER A 26 -22.28 -22.16 0.40
CA SER A 26 -23.69 -22.39 0.03
C SER A 26 -24.66 -21.29 0.51
N GLU A 27 -24.26 -20.43 1.46
CA GLU A 27 -25.11 -19.35 1.98
C GLU A 27 -24.98 -18.00 1.26
N THR A 28 -23.98 -17.80 0.40
CA THR A 28 -23.76 -16.51 -0.31
C THR A 28 -24.63 -16.30 -1.54
N ARG A 29 -25.65 -17.14 -1.77
CA ARG A 29 -26.54 -17.02 -2.94
C ARG A 29 -27.96 -16.47 -2.64
N LYS A 30 -28.22 -15.97 -1.42
CA LYS A 30 -29.53 -15.39 -1.06
C LYS A 30 -29.44 -14.16 -0.13
N ILE A 31 -28.68 -13.13 -0.50
CA ILE A 31 -28.96 -11.76 -0.01
C ILE A 31 -28.86 -10.81 -1.21
N ARG A 32 -29.87 -10.88 -2.07
CA ARG A 32 -30.14 -9.88 -3.10
C ARG A 32 -31.52 -9.34 -2.75
N ASN A 33 -31.54 -8.30 -1.93
CA ASN A 33 -32.55 -7.22 -1.95
C ASN A 33 -32.39 -6.32 -0.71
N GLY A 34 -31.91 -5.10 -0.98
CA GLY A 34 -32.38 -3.88 -0.32
C GLY A 34 -31.71 -3.50 0.99
N PHE A 35 -30.71 -2.63 0.94
CA PHE A 35 -30.55 -1.61 1.98
C PHE A 35 -30.21 -0.26 1.36
N ARG A 36 -31.05 0.72 1.71
CA ARG A 36 -31.06 2.10 1.23
C ARG A 36 -30.01 2.92 1.97
N TYR A 37 -29.43 3.87 1.24
CA TYR A 37 -28.64 5.00 1.69
C TYR A 37 -29.10 5.60 3.04
N VAL A 38 -28.17 5.75 3.97
CA VAL A 38 -28.28 6.75 5.05
C VAL A 38 -26.97 7.54 5.11
N ARG A 39 -27.02 8.75 4.55
CA ARG A 39 -26.02 9.81 4.76
C ARG A 39 -26.16 10.31 6.20
N ASN A 40 -25.05 10.43 6.93
CA ASN A 40 -25.00 11.23 8.15
C ASN A 40 -24.01 12.37 7.97
N ALA A 41 -24.55 13.59 7.91
CA ALA A 41 -23.82 14.84 7.99
C ALA A 41 -23.88 15.32 9.44
N ASN A 42 -22.75 15.66 10.05
CA ASN A 42 -22.72 16.46 11.26
C ASN A 42 -21.76 17.65 11.08
N MET A 43 -22.39 18.82 10.93
CA MET A 43 -21.80 20.15 11.03
C MET A 43 -21.79 20.57 12.51
N VAL A 44 -20.71 21.17 12.98
CA VAL A 44 -20.64 21.84 14.29
C VAL A 44 -20.59 23.36 14.06
N PRO A 45 -21.41 24.18 14.74
CA PRO A 45 -21.47 25.63 14.51
C PRO A 45 -20.46 26.40 15.37
N LEU A 46 -19.85 27.45 14.79
CA LEU A 46 -19.04 28.44 15.51
C LEU A 46 -19.79 29.78 15.63
N ILE A 47 -19.83 30.29 16.85
CA ILE A 47 -20.44 31.55 17.28
C ILE A 47 -19.56 32.74 16.86
N PRO A 48 -20.11 33.87 16.36
CA PRO A 48 -19.34 35.09 16.12
C PRO A 48 -19.43 36.07 17.30
N SER A 49 -18.29 36.62 17.74
CA SER A 49 -18.23 37.80 18.61
C SER A 49 -17.48 38.94 17.91
N GLY A 50 -17.96 40.17 18.12
CA GLY A 50 -17.72 41.29 17.23
C GLY A 50 -16.58 42.25 17.59
N LYS A 51 -16.25 43.05 16.55
CA LYS A 51 -15.78 44.45 16.50
C LYS A 51 -14.66 44.91 17.46
N GLY A 52 -13.51 45.24 16.85
CA GLY A 52 -12.54 46.21 17.35
C GLY A 52 -11.80 46.89 16.20
N ILE A 53 -12.12 48.15 15.93
CA ILE A 53 -11.54 49.00 14.88
C ILE A 53 -10.22 49.59 15.39
N SER A 54 -9.15 49.57 14.57
CA SER A 54 -8.14 50.63 14.65
C SER A 54 -7.58 51.00 13.26
N LYS A 55 -7.60 52.30 12.99
CA LYS A 55 -7.13 52.96 11.76
C LYS A 55 -5.61 52.91 11.65
N ARG A 56 -5.07 52.82 10.42
CA ARG A 56 -3.92 53.64 10.00
C ARG A 56 -3.69 53.70 8.48
N ARG A 57 -3.83 54.93 7.98
CA ARG A 57 -3.01 55.68 7.02
C ARG A 57 -2.48 54.99 5.74
N SER A 58 -2.97 55.52 4.63
CA SER A 58 -2.41 55.47 3.28
C SER A 58 -0.99 56.05 3.19
N ALA A 59 -0.11 55.38 2.46
CA ALA A 59 1.12 55.97 1.92
C ALA A 59 1.33 55.47 0.48
N MET A 60 1.27 56.42 -0.45
CA MET A 60 1.67 56.29 -1.84
C MET A 60 3.18 56.57 -1.90
N ALA A 61 3.99 55.64 -2.42
CA ALA A 61 5.43 55.83 -2.55
C ALA A 61 5.93 55.48 -3.96
N LYS A 62 6.79 56.38 -4.44
CA LYS A 62 7.27 56.56 -5.80
C LYS A 62 8.30 55.50 -6.22
N ARG A 63 8.35 55.28 -7.55
CA ARG A 63 9.47 54.67 -8.30
C ARG A 63 10.82 55.30 -7.91
N ALA A 64 11.83 54.47 -7.70
CA ALA A 64 13.24 54.85 -7.79
C ALA A 64 14.01 53.77 -8.57
N ARG A 65 14.85 54.24 -9.51
CA ARG A 65 15.68 53.46 -10.45
C ARG A 65 16.81 52.73 -9.73
N VAL A 66 17.17 51.58 -10.29
CA VAL A 66 18.39 50.81 -10.03
C VAL A 66 19.62 51.63 -10.45
N SER A 67 20.62 51.75 -9.58
CA SER A 67 21.96 52.24 -9.93
C SER A 67 23.05 51.29 -9.41
N SER A 68 23.82 50.77 -10.35
CA SER A 68 25.24 50.41 -10.32
C SER A 68 25.78 49.42 -9.28
N MET A 69 26.40 48.37 -9.82
CA MET A 69 27.30 47.43 -9.16
C MET A 69 28.59 48.15 -8.77
N ASP A 70 28.88 48.25 -7.47
CA ASP A 70 30.23 48.19 -6.92
C ASP A 70 30.16 48.16 -5.39
N ALA A 71 30.35 46.98 -4.80
CA ALA A 71 30.56 46.85 -3.37
C ALA A 71 31.62 45.77 -3.13
N ARG A 72 32.87 46.25 -3.10
CA ARG A 72 34.07 45.50 -2.73
C ARG A 72 33.93 44.97 -1.30
N GLU A 73 33.79 43.66 -1.17
CA GLU A 73 33.60 42.98 0.11
C GLU A 73 34.90 42.99 0.93
N LYS A 74 34.97 43.88 1.95
CA LYS A 74 36.01 43.81 2.98
C LYS A 74 35.63 42.71 3.96
N SER A 75 36.24 41.53 3.78
CA SER A 75 36.11 40.42 4.73
C SER A 75 36.66 40.83 6.10
N ARG A 76 35.76 41.05 7.05
CA ARG A 76 36.04 41.03 8.49
C ARG A 76 35.36 39.78 9.03
N SER A 77 36.18 38.80 9.39
CA SER A 77 35.75 37.60 10.12
C SER A 77 35.08 38.02 11.44
N LEU A 78 33.75 38.00 11.44
CA LEU A 78 32.95 37.92 12.64
C LEU A 78 32.54 36.46 12.76
N THR A 79 33.11 35.77 13.73
CA THR A 79 32.74 34.41 14.12
C THR A 79 31.27 34.41 14.52
N LEU A 80 30.40 34.23 13.53
CA LEU A 80 28.97 34.07 13.71
C LEU A 80 28.78 32.75 14.44
N LYS A 81 28.25 32.81 15.67
CA LYS A 81 27.73 31.63 16.36
C LYS A 81 26.83 30.90 15.38
N SER A 82 27.26 29.74 14.92
CA SER A 82 26.55 28.92 13.95
C SER A 82 25.11 28.76 14.43
N CYS A 83 24.19 29.41 13.73
CA CYS A 83 22.76 29.19 13.90
C CYS A 83 22.59 27.69 13.74
N LYS A 84 22.11 26.99 14.80
CA LYS A 84 21.88 25.54 14.79
C LYS A 84 21.13 25.18 13.51
N GLN A 85 21.85 24.79 12.46
CA GLN A 85 21.21 24.35 11.24
C GLN A 85 20.42 23.12 11.64
N LYS A 86 19.09 23.17 11.45
CA LYS A 86 18.23 22.01 11.65
C LYS A 86 18.78 20.91 10.75
N ARG A 87 19.46 19.92 11.35
CA ARG A 87 19.97 18.77 10.63
C ARG A 87 18.76 18.04 10.03
N VAL A 88 18.81 17.77 8.74
CA VAL A 88 17.80 16.95 8.07
C VAL A 88 18.15 15.49 8.35
N PRO A 89 17.28 14.69 9.00
CA PRO A 89 17.56 13.30 9.27
C PRO A 89 17.61 12.51 7.95
N VAL A 90 18.60 11.62 7.83
CA VAL A 90 18.75 10.75 6.67
C VAL A 90 18.41 9.33 7.07
N PHE A 91 17.49 8.73 6.33
CA PHE A 91 17.11 7.32 6.44
C PHE A 91 17.62 6.55 5.23
N VAL A 92 18.01 5.29 5.45
CA VAL A 92 18.43 4.40 4.38
C VAL A 92 17.40 3.28 4.24
N MET A 93 16.88 3.10 3.02
CA MET A 93 15.95 2.02 2.71
C MET A 93 16.66 0.67 2.83
N MET A 94 16.04 -0.25 3.57
CA MET A 94 16.50 -1.62 3.67
C MET A 94 16.36 -2.32 2.31
N PRO A 95 17.29 -3.22 1.91
CA PRO A 95 17.13 -3.97 0.68
C PRO A 95 15.83 -4.80 0.69
N LEU A 96 15.05 -4.74 -0.40
CA LEU A 96 13.76 -5.43 -0.53
C LEU A 96 13.84 -6.95 -0.22
N ASP A 97 14.97 -7.59 -0.52
CA ASP A 97 15.19 -9.01 -0.30
C ASP A 97 15.67 -9.38 1.12
N SER A 98 15.68 -8.42 2.05
CA SER A 98 16.18 -8.64 3.41
C SER A 98 15.24 -9.48 4.27
N VAL A 99 13.93 -9.35 4.07
CA VAL A 99 12.92 -10.19 4.72
C VAL A 99 12.25 -11.02 3.66
N GLY A 100 11.99 -12.29 3.94
CA GLY A 100 11.22 -13.12 3.03
C GLY A 100 10.78 -14.42 3.67
N VAL A 101 10.05 -15.20 2.89
CA VAL A 101 9.56 -16.50 3.32
C VAL A 101 10.53 -17.59 2.85
N ASP A 102 10.75 -18.61 3.68
CA ASP A 102 11.53 -19.79 3.31
C ASP A 102 10.70 -20.87 2.58
N THR A 103 11.32 -22.01 2.27
CA THR A 103 10.66 -23.12 1.59
C THR A 103 9.57 -23.79 2.43
N LEU A 104 9.58 -23.61 3.75
CA LEU A 104 8.59 -24.14 4.68
C LEU A 104 7.43 -23.18 4.93
N GLY A 105 7.50 -21.95 4.39
CA GLY A 105 6.49 -20.93 4.62
C GLY A 105 6.79 -20.04 5.82
N THR A 106 7.96 -20.17 6.45
CA THR A 106 8.32 -19.42 7.66
C THR A 106 9.00 -18.09 7.28
N PRO A 107 8.57 -16.95 7.86
CA PRO A 107 9.26 -15.68 7.71
C PRO A 107 10.69 -15.71 8.27
N ARG A 108 11.65 -15.12 7.56
CA ARG A 108 13.05 -15.03 8.03
C ARG A 108 13.78 -13.79 7.51
N ILE A 109 14.76 -13.35 8.27
CA ILE A 109 15.74 -12.35 7.84
C ILE A 109 16.85 -13.02 7.02
N ARG A 110 17.08 -12.56 5.80
CA ARG A 110 18.15 -13.05 4.93
C ARG A 110 19.47 -12.36 5.29
N LYS A 111 20.57 -13.11 5.23
CA LYS A 111 21.94 -12.59 5.43
C LYS A 111 22.11 -11.83 6.76
N MET A 112 21.54 -12.34 7.86
CA MET A 112 21.53 -11.70 9.18
C MET A 112 22.90 -11.13 9.61
N LYS A 113 23.99 -11.90 9.47
CA LYS A 113 25.34 -11.42 9.80
C LYS A 113 25.75 -10.18 8.99
N ALA A 114 25.47 -10.17 7.69
CA ALA A 114 25.79 -9.03 6.82
C ALA A 114 24.92 -7.82 7.19
N LEU A 115 23.63 -8.05 7.48
CA LEU A 115 22.73 -7.00 7.95
C LEU A 115 23.25 -6.33 9.23
N SER A 116 23.63 -7.11 10.25
CA SER A 116 24.15 -6.57 11.51
C SER A 116 25.42 -5.72 11.31
N VAL A 117 26.31 -6.12 10.40
CA VAL A 117 27.52 -5.34 10.05
C VAL A 117 27.12 -4.05 9.33
N SER A 118 26.21 -4.12 8.37
CA SER A 118 25.73 -2.94 7.63
C SER A 118 25.06 -1.92 8.54
N LEU A 119 24.21 -2.34 9.49
CA LEU A 119 23.56 -1.44 10.45
C LEU A 119 24.58 -0.69 11.31
N LYS A 120 25.61 -1.39 11.81
CA LYS A 120 26.71 -0.74 12.55
C LYS A 120 27.47 0.26 11.69
N ALA A 121 27.76 -0.09 10.44
CA ALA A 121 28.43 0.82 9.51
C ALA A 121 27.61 2.07 9.22
N LEU A 122 26.29 1.92 8.99
CA LEU A 122 25.37 3.05 8.78
C LEU A 122 25.30 3.95 10.01
N LYS A 123 25.26 3.38 11.21
CA LYS A 123 25.31 4.15 12.45
C LYS A 123 26.60 4.96 12.57
N LEU A 124 27.76 4.35 12.29
CA LEU A 124 29.06 5.03 12.30
C LEU A 124 29.14 6.15 11.25
N ALA A 125 28.46 5.99 10.11
CA ALA A 125 28.36 7.01 9.06
C ALA A 125 27.42 8.18 9.42
N GLY A 126 26.74 8.13 10.58
CA GLY A 126 25.84 9.19 11.03
C GLY A 126 24.44 9.14 10.41
N VAL A 127 24.05 7.99 9.83
CA VAL A 127 22.67 7.75 9.40
C VAL A 127 21.75 7.80 10.61
N HIS A 128 20.58 8.43 10.45
CA HIS A 128 19.63 8.64 11.54
C HIS A 128 18.79 7.39 11.79
N GLY A 129 18.34 6.72 10.72
CA GLY A 129 17.55 5.51 10.82
C GLY A 129 17.47 4.69 9.54
N ILE A 130 16.68 3.63 9.61
CA ILE A 130 16.42 2.69 8.52
C ILE A 130 14.94 2.76 8.14
N ALA A 131 14.67 2.81 6.85
CA ALA A 131 13.31 2.60 6.34
C ALA A 131 13.10 1.11 6.05
N VAL A 132 12.03 0.53 6.60
CA VAL A 132 11.70 -0.89 6.54
C VAL A 132 10.28 -1.08 6.03
N GLU A 133 10.13 -1.98 5.08
CA GLU A 133 8.83 -2.42 4.59
C GLU A 133 8.30 -3.59 5.42
N VAL A 134 7.06 -3.46 5.87
CA VAL A 134 6.33 -4.44 6.65
C VAL A 134 5.23 -5.01 5.76
N TRP A 135 5.50 -6.19 5.21
CA TRP A 135 4.66 -6.80 4.19
C TRP A 135 3.45 -7.54 4.74
N TRP A 136 2.27 -7.19 4.24
CA TRP A 136 1.01 -7.85 4.58
C TRP A 136 1.05 -9.37 4.31
N GLY A 137 1.57 -9.77 3.14
CA GLY A 137 1.65 -11.19 2.75
C GLY A 137 2.77 -12.01 3.41
N ILE A 138 3.58 -11.37 4.26
CA ILE A 138 4.45 -12.09 5.23
C ILE A 138 3.71 -12.26 6.55
N VAL A 139 3.14 -11.18 7.08
CA VAL A 139 2.60 -11.14 8.45
C VAL A 139 1.26 -11.88 8.56
N GLU A 140 0.32 -11.64 7.65
CA GLU A 140 -1.02 -12.29 7.67
C GLU A 140 -1.12 -13.35 6.57
N ARG A 141 -0.02 -14.08 6.34
CA ARG A 141 0.20 -14.88 5.13
C ARG A 141 -0.83 -15.99 4.90
N THR A 142 -1.13 -16.78 5.91
CA THR A 142 -1.80 -18.09 5.76
C THR A 142 -3.30 -18.03 6.00
N SER A 143 -3.75 -17.22 6.94
CA SER A 143 -5.16 -17.11 7.32
C SER A 143 -5.54 -15.69 7.76
N PRO A 144 -6.79 -15.27 7.51
CA PRO A 144 -7.34 -14.03 8.07
C PRO A 144 -7.10 -13.94 9.58
N LEU A 145 -6.66 -12.77 10.06
CA LEU A 145 -6.37 -12.46 11.46
C LEU A 145 -5.25 -13.29 12.11
N GLY A 146 -4.53 -14.12 11.34
CA GLY A 146 -3.40 -14.91 11.80
C GLY A 146 -2.08 -14.18 11.61
N TYR A 147 -1.82 -13.17 12.44
CA TYR A 147 -0.62 -12.32 12.34
C TYR A 147 0.62 -12.97 12.96
N ASP A 148 1.69 -13.11 12.18
CA ASP A 148 3.02 -13.49 12.64
C ASP A 148 4.01 -12.33 12.49
N TRP A 149 4.36 -11.72 13.62
CA TRP A 149 5.28 -10.59 13.71
C TRP A 149 6.72 -10.98 14.04
N SER A 150 6.99 -12.28 14.26
CA SER A 150 8.25 -12.75 14.84
C SER A 150 9.49 -12.23 14.12
N VAL A 151 9.46 -12.22 12.78
CA VAL A 151 10.56 -11.72 11.95
C VAL A 151 10.77 -10.21 12.07
N TYR A 152 9.70 -9.44 12.25
CA TYR A 152 9.78 -7.98 12.41
C TYR A 152 10.16 -7.60 13.84
N GLU A 153 9.77 -8.39 14.85
CA GLU A 153 10.28 -8.25 16.21
C GLU A 153 11.80 -8.43 16.26
N GLU A 154 12.31 -9.51 15.66
CA GLU A 154 13.75 -9.76 15.56
C GLU A 154 14.47 -8.61 14.83
N LEU A 155 13.91 -8.16 13.69
CA LEU A 155 14.49 -7.10 12.89
C LEU A 155 14.51 -5.74 13.62
N PHE A 156 13.40 -5.36 14.24
CA PHE A 156 13.29 -4.08 14.94
C PHE A 156 14.19 -4.06 16.17
N ASN A 157 14.30 -5.18 16.89
CA ASN A 157 15.26 -5.32 17.98
C ASN A 157 16.70 -5.12 17.49
N LEU A 158 17.08 -5.75 16.38
CA LEU A 158 18.42 -5.59 15.80
C LEU A 158 18.72 -4.13 15.40
N ILE A 159 17.75 -3.43 14.82
CA ILE A 159 17.90 -2.02 14.41
C ILE A 159 17.97 -1.10 15.64
N CYS A 160 17.14 -1.36 16.64
CA CYS A 160 17.14 -0.64 17.91
C CYS A 160 18.47 -0.80 18.66
N GLU A 161 19.01 -2.02 18.75
CA GLU A 161 20.32 -2.32 19.36
C GLU A 161 21.48 -1.64 18.62
N ALA A 162 21.36 -1.45 17.30
CA ALA A 162 22.32 -0.67 16.52
C ALA A 162 22.22 0.85 16.78
N GLY A 163 21.23 1.30 17.57
CA GLY A 163 21.01 2.70 17.90
C GLY A 163 20.45 3.53 16.74
N LEU A 164 19.75 2.89 15.80
CA LEU A 164 19.12 3.53 14.64
C LEU A 164 17.60 3.68 14.85
N LYS A 165 17.02 4.72 14.26
CA LYS A 165 15.56 4.94 14.22
C LYS A 165 14.91 4.15 13.10
N LEU A 166 13.58 4.05 13.15
CA LEU A 166 12.77 3.31 12.18
C LEU A 166 11.76 4.22 11.49
N HIS A 167 11.75 4.16 10.17
CA HIS A 167 10.60 4.53 9.35
C HIS A 167 9.98 3.23 8.83
N ILE A 168 8.69 3.05 9.07
CA ILE A 168 7.97 1.84 8.68
C ILE A 168 7.06 2.16 7.51
N ALA A 169 7.08 1.32 6.47
CA ALA A 169 6.06 1.31 5.43
C ALA A 169 5.20 0.06 5.58
N LEU A 170 3.90 0.21 5.85
CA LEU A 170 2.96 -0.91 5.87
C LEU A 170 2.55 -1.24 4.43
N CYS A 171 3.02 -2.37 3.92
CA CYS A 171 2.91 -2.73 2.50
C CYS A 171 1.72 -3.67 2.27
N PHE A 172 0.59 -3.09 1.84
CA PHE A 172 -0.61 -3.81 1.38
C PHE A 172 -0.56 -4.18 -0.10
N HIS A 173 0.65 -4.29 -0.67
CA HIS A 173 0.89 -4.61 -2.06
C HIS A 173 1.87 -5.79 -2.19
N SER A 174 1.96 -6.35 -3.39
CA SER A 174 2.94 -7.35 -3.79
C SER A 174 4.09 -6.71 -4.56
N ASN A 175 5.27 -7.32 -4.46
CA ASN A 175 6.43 -7.03 -5.30
C ASN A 175 6.81 -8.21 -6.22
N VAL A 176 5.92 -9.19 -6.41
CA VAL A 176 6.19 -10.39 -7.25
C VAL A 176 6.46 -10.00 -8.70
N HIS A 177 5.86 -8.92 -9.18
CA HIS A 177 6.02 -8.42 -10.53
C HIS A 177 7.46 -7.97 -10.85
N LEU A 178 8.32 -7.65 -9.86
CA LEU A 178 9.70 -7.17 -10.05
C LEU A 178 10.69 -8.24 -10.60
N SER A 179 10.20 -9.23 -11.33
CA SER A 179 10.89 -10.43 -11.80
C SER A 179 12.33 -10.23 -12.31
N SER A 180 13.28 -10.77 -11.52
CA SER A 180 14.41 -11.57 -11.98
C SER A 180 14.51 -12.83 -11.08
N PRO A 181 15.18 -13.92 -11.49
CA PRO A 181 14.91 -15.28 -10.98
C PRO A 181 15.28 -15.59 -9.51
N GLN A 182 15.66 -14.64 -8.65
CA GLN A 182 16.36 -14.99 -7.40
C GLN A 182 16.09 -14.20 -6.11
N LYS A 183 15.20 -13.20 -6.02
CA LYS A 183 15.19 -12.35 -4.81
C LYS A 183 13.82 -12.03 -4.23
N GLY A 184 13.66 -12.33 -2.94
CA GLY A 184 12.83 -11.56 -1.99
C GLY A 184 11.34 -11.38 -2.28
N LEU A 185 10.75 -12.11 -3.23
CA LEU A 185 9.38 -11.84 -3.66
C LEU A 185 8.35 -12.14 -2.56
N VAL A 186 7.46 -11.18 -2.35
CA VAL A 186 6.35 -11.21 -1.41
C VAL A 186 5.07 -10.94 -2.18
N SER A 187 4.20 -11.95 -2.22
CA SER A 187 2.83 -11.84 -2.71
C SER A 187 1.91 -11.22 -1.68
N LEU A 188 0.70 -10.83 -2.08
CA LEU A 188 -0.41 -10.63 -1.14
C LEU A 188 -0.67 -11.91 -0.32
N PRO A 189 -1.40 -11.86 0.82
CA PRO A 189 -1.72 -13.06 1.58
C PRO A 189 -2.29 -14.20 0.73
N LEU A 190 -1.96 -15.46 1.07
CA LEU A 190 -2.37 -16.63 0.29
C LEU A 190 -3.89 -16.79 0.24
N TRP A 191 -4.57 -16.40 1.32
CA TRP A 191 -6.03 -16.44 1.38
C TRP A 191 -6.69 -15.37 0.50
N ILE A 192 -6.05 -14.20 0.29
CA ILE A 192 -6.46 -13.19 -0.69
C ILE A 192 -6.30 -13.74 -2.11
N GLN A 193 -5.15 -14.34 -2.41
CA GLN A 193 -4.90 -14.94 -3.73
C GLN A 193 -5.92 -16.02 -4.07
N LYS A 194 -6.35 -16.81 -3.08
CA LYS A 194 -7.40 -17.82 -3.26
C LYS A 194 -8.74 -17.18 -3.63
N ILE A 195 -9.12 -16.06 -3.01
CA ILE A 195 -10.32 -15.30 -3.39
C ILE A 195 -10.15 -14.78 -4.82
N GLY A 196 -9.00 -14.18 -5.13
CA GLY A 196 -8.67 -13.66 -6.46
C GLY A 196 -8.67 -14.73 -7.56
N SER A 197 -8.38 -15.99 -7.22
CA SER A 197 -8.46 -17.11 -8.18
C SER A 197 -9.89 -17.43 -8.61
N VAL A 198 -10.88 -17.10 -7.77
CA VAL A 198 -12.31 -17.28 -8.05
C VAL A 198 -12.91 -16.01 -8.64
N ASP A 199 -12.52 -14.85 -8.09
CA ASP A 199 -13.01 -13.54 -8.49
C ASP A 199 -11.85 -12.60 -8.82
N ARG A 200 -11.54 -12.51 -10.11
CA ARG A 200 -10.42 -11.67 -10.60
C ARG A 200 -10.69 -10.18 -10.54
N ASP A 201 -11.95 -9.78 -10.35
CA ASP A 201 -12.34 -8.37 -10.27
C ASP A 201 -12.03 -7.74 -8.90
N ILE A 202 -11.50 -8.50 -7.94
CA ILE A 202 -10.94 -7.91 -6.71
C ILE A 202 -9.65 -7.12 -6.97
N TYR A 203 -9.04 -7.31 -8.14
CA TYR A 203 -7.83 -6.64 -8.60
C TYR A 203 -8.16 -5.59 -9.65
N TYR A 204 -7.33 -4.57 -9.77
CA TYR A 204 -7.43 -3.58 -10.84
C TYR A 204 -7.37 -4.24 -12.22
N ARG A 205 -8.14 -3.71 -13.17
CA ARG A 205 -8.24 -4.26 -14.53
C ARG A 205 -8.18 -3.19 -15.59
N ASP A 206 -7.45 -3.48 -16.66
CA ASP A 206 -7.46 -2.68 -17.88
C ASP A 206 -8.63 -3.03 -18.80
N GLN A 207 -8.81 -2.24 -19.86
CA GLN A 207 -9.89 -2.42 -20.83
C GLN A 207 -9.87 -3.76 -21.56
N ASN A 208 -8.71 -4.42 -21.60
CA ASN A 208 -8.49 -5.71 -22.24
C ASN A 208 -8.70 -6.89 -21.26
N GLY A 209 -9.03 -6.59 -20.00
CA GLY A 209 -9.31 -7.57 -18.96
C GLY A 209 -8.07 -8.11 -18.24
N PHE A 210 -6.88 -7.57 -18.50
CA PHE A 210 -5.69 -7.96 -17.75
C PHE A 210 -5.80 -7.42 -16.33
N SER A 211 -5.53 -8.29 -15.35
CA SER A 211 -5.65 -7.95 -13.93
C SER A 211 -4.28 -7.71 -13.31
N SER A 212 -4.16 -6.67 -12.50
CA SER A 212 -2.96 -6.36 -11.72
C SER A 212 -3.06 -6.97 -10.33
N GLU A 213 -2.38 -8.09 -10.10
CA GLU A 213 -2.41 -8.83 -8.81
C GLU A 213 -1.58 -8.18 -7.70
N ASP A 214 -1.01 -7.00 -7.96
CA ASP A 214 -0.13 -6.31 -7.02
C ASP A 214 -0.86 -5.73 -5.81
N CYS A 215 -2.13 -5.36 -5.93
CA CYS A 215 -2.92 -4.83 -4.82
C CYS A 215 -4.42 -4.99 -5.11
N LEU A 216 -5.25 -4.87 -4.08
CA LEU A 216 -6.71 -4.89 -4.24
C LEU A 216 -7.18 -3.61 -4.95
N SER A 217 -8.20 -3.74 -5.81
CA SER A 217 -8.87 -2.59 -6.42
C SER A 217 -9.57 -1.76 -5.34
N LEU A 218 -9.52 -0.43 -5.44
CA LEU A 218 -10.33 0.43 -4.58
C LEU A 218 -11.84 0.15 -4.72
N GLY A 219 -12.27 -0.46 -5.84
CA GLY A 219 -13.66 -0.85 -6.05
C GLY A 219 -14.19 -1.87 -5.03
N VAL A 220 -13.30 -2.53 -4.28
CA VAL A 220 -13.67 -3.53 -3.24
C VAL A 220 -13.43 -3.04 -1.80
N ASP A 221 -13.11 -1.76 -1.60
CA ASP A 221 -12.76 -1.19 -0.29
C ASP A 221 -13.86 -1.37 0.77
N GLU A 222 -15.12 -1.19 0.38
CA GLU A 222 -16.29 -1.28 1.27
C GLU A 222 -17.10 -2.58 1.08
N LEU A 223 -16.62 -3.54 0.28
CA LEU A 223 -17.37 -4.76 -0.02
C LEU A 223 -16.90 -5.94 0.84
N PRO A 224 -17.80 -6.70 1.50
CA PRO A 224 -17.45 -7.75 2.46
C PRO A 224 -17.03 -9.07 1.77
N LEU A 225 -16.05 -9.00 0.87
CA LEU A 225 -15.59 -10.11 0.03
C LEU A 225 -14.51 -10.98 0.71
N PHE A 226 -13.90 -10.47 1.79
CA PHE A 226 -12.67 -11.00 2.37
C PHE A 226 -12.97 -11.78 3.65
N CYS A 227 -13.59 -12.95 3.48
CA CYS A 227 -14.06 -13.79 4.60
C CYS A 227 -15.02 -13.04 5.53
N GLY A 228 -15.94 -12.25 4.96
CA GLY A 228 -16.91 -11.43 5.69
C GLY A 228 -16.41 -10.02 6.05
N ARG A 229 -15.12 -9.72 5.84
CA ARG A 229 -14.53 -8.38 6.00
C ARG A 229 -14.46 -7.62 4.68
N THR A 230 -14.41 -6.30 4.76
CA THR A 230 -14.04 -5.43 3.63
C THR A 230 -12.52 -5.28 3.51
N ALA A 231 -12.02 -4.74 2.38
CA ALA A 231 -10.58 -4.51 2.24
C ALA A 231 -10.10 -3.47 3.28
N LEU A 232 -10.86 -2.39 3.48
CA LEU A 232 -10.56 -1.39 4.51
C LEU A 232 -10.50 -2.00 5.92
N GLN A 233 -11.41 -2.91 6.26
CA GLN A 233 -11.36 -3.60 7.55
C GLN A 233 -10.13 -4.48 7.67
N CYS A 234 -9.71 -5.16 6.59
CA CYS A 234 -8.47 -5.94 6.60
C CYS A 234 -7.24 -5.04 6.87
N TYR A 235 -7.18 -3.86 6.24
CA TYR A 235 -6.10 -2.90 6.47
C TYR A 235 -6.15 -2.33 7.89
N GLU A 236 -7.33 -1.92 8.37
CA GLU A 236 -7.53 -1.39 9.71
C GLU A 236 -7.12 -2.40 10.78
N ASP A 237 -7.61 -3.65 10.68
CA ASP A 237 -7.26 -4.73 11.61
C ASP A 237 -5.74 -4.95 11.66
N PHE A 238 -5.07 -4.92 10.49
CA PHE A 238 -3.63 -5.06 10.37
C PHE A 238 -2.88 -3.90 11.05
N VAL A 239 -3.29 -2.66 10.79
CA VAL A 239 -2.69 -1.47 11.41
C VAL A 239 -2.90 -1.47 12.91
N VAL A 240 -4.12 -1.74 13.39
CA VAL A 240 -4.42 -1.82 14.83
C VAL A 240 -3.58 -2.91 15.49
N ASN A 241 -3.44 -4.07 14.84
CA ASN A 241 -2.62 -5.15 15.38
C ASN A 241 -1.13 -4.79 15.42
N PHE A 242 -0.60 -4.12 14.38
CA PHE A 242 0.75 -3.59 14.35
C PHE A 242 1.00 -2.59 15.49
N LEU A 243 0.11 -1.61 15.66
CA LEU A 243 0.22 -0.59 16.69
C LEU A 243 0.20 -1.21 18.09
N GLY A 244 -0.71 -2.16 18.35
CA GLY A 244 -0.75 -2.88 19.61
C GLY A 244 0.49 -3.74 19.86
N LYS A 245 1.05 -4.36 18.82
CA LYS A 245 2.25 -5.20 18.92
C LYS A 245 3.52 -4.40 19.22
N PHE A 246 3.66 -3.24 18.60
CA PHE A 246 4.88 -2.43 18.65
C PHE A 246 4.71 -1.11 19.41
N ASP A 247 3.66 -0.96 20.22
CA ASP A 247 3.34 0.24 21.01
C ASP A 247 4.56 0.82 21.73
N SER A 248 5.33 -0.04 22.41
CA SER A 248 6.55 0.34 23.14
C SER A 248 7.67 0.95 22.29
N LEU A 249 7.65 0.73 20.96
CA LEU A 249 8.62 1.27 20.02
C LEU A 249 8.15 2.59 19.38
N ILE A 250 6.84 2.86 19.37
CA ILE A 250 6.24 4.00 18.68
C ILE A 250 6.58 5.30 19.40
N GLY A 251 7.03 6.31 18.65
CA GLY A 251 7.49 7.60 19.18
C GLY A 251 8.85 7.55 19.87
N HIS A 252 9.40 6.35 20.12
CA HIS A 252 10.74 6.15 20.65
C HIS A 252 11.72 5.68 19.57
N VAL A 253 11.51 4.51 18.98
CA VAL A 253 12.35 3.97 17.89
C VAL A 253 11.71 4.22 16.54
N ILE A 254 10.41 3.94 16.42
CA ILE A 254 9.60 4.17 15.23
C ILE A 254 9.18 5.65 15.25
N GLU A 255 9.71 6.42 14.29
CA GLU A 255 9.44 7.86 14.16
C GLU A 255 8.37 8.14 13.09
N GLU A 256 8.18 7.24 12.14
CA GLU A 256 7.21 7.38 11.06
C GLU A 256 6.60 6.03 10.68
N ILE A 257 5.30 6.05 10.38
CA ILE A 257 4.57 4.94 9.77
C ILE A 257 3.89 5.50 8.51
N SER A 258 4.31 5.01 7.36
CA SER A 258 3.71 5.25 6.05
C SER A 258 2.76 4.10 5.70
N ILE A 259 1.60 4.43 5.14
CA ILE A 259 0.57 3.46 4.77
C ILE A 259 0.57 3.28 3.26
N GLY A 260 0.76 2.05 2.79
CA GLY A 260 0.67 1.72 1.37
C GLY A 260 -0.77 1.82 0.87
N LEU A 261 -1.02 2.57 -0.20
CA LEU A 261 -2.38 2.85 -0.70
C LEU A 261 -2.64 2.29 -2.11
N GLY A 262 -1.75 1.44 -2.62
CA GLY A 262 -1.83 0.93 -3.97
C GLY A 262 -0.54 0.21 -4.40
N PRO A 263 -0.31 0.06 -5.72
CA PRO A 263 0.86 -0.63 -6.25
C PRO A 263 2.14 0.09 -5.81
N ASP A 264 3.15 -0.68 -5.43
CA ASP A 264 4.41 -0.19 -4.87
C ASP A 264 4.24 0.69 -3.62
N GLY A 265 3.09 0.61 -2.96
CA GLY A 265 2.73 1.41 -1.78
C GLY A 265 2.24 2.82 -2.11
N GLU A 266 2.17 3.19 -3.39
CA GLU A 266 1.80 4.54 -3.83
C GLU A 266 0.29 4.70 -4.00
N LEU A 267 -0.23 5.90 -3.73
CA LEU A 267 -1.63 6.25 -4.00
C LEU A 267 -1.82 6.52 -5.51
N ARG A 268 -1.95 5.45 -6.29
CA ARG A 268 -2.21 5.52 -7.73
C ARG A 268 -2.83 4.23 -8.26
N TYR A 269 -3.30 4.30 -9.51
CA TYR A 269 -3.60 3.11 -10.30
C TYR A 269 -2.31 2.42 -10.83
N PRO A 270 -2.33 1.11 -11.09
CA PRO A 270 -1.22 0.38 -11.72
C PRO A 270 -1.16 0.63 -13.25
N ALA A 271 -1.12 1.90 -13.67
CA ALA A 271 -1.24 2.31 -15.07
C ALA A 271 -0.02 1.98 -15.96
N HIS A 272 1.11 1.60 -15.35
CA HIS A 272 2.39 1.39 -16.04
C HIS A 272 3.00 0.02 -15.69
N PRO A 273 2.37 -1.10 -16.09
CA PRO A 273 2.88 -2.45 -15.83
C PRO A 273 4.17 -2.71 -16.62
N TYR A 274 5.32 -2.34 -16.04
CA TYR A 274 6.64 -2.53 -16.64
C TYR A 274 7.09 -4.00 -16.59
N ALA A 275 6.74 -4.69 -15.50
CA ALA A 275 7.16 -6.05 -15.17
C ALA A 275 6.88 -7.10 -16.25
N ASP A 276 5.69 -7.07 -16.83
CA ASP A 276 5.26 -8.03 -17.85
C ASP A 276 5.48 -7.52 -19.29
N GLY A 277 6.11 -6.36 -19.42
CA GLY A 277 6.45 -5.74 -20.70
C GLY A 277 5.28 -5.11 -21.45
N ARG A 278 4.07 -5.06 -20.87
CA ARG A 278 2.92 -4.34 -21.46
C ARG A 278 3.20 -2.85 -21.63
N TRP A 279 3.92 -2.25 -20.68
CA TRP A 279 4.30 -0.85 -20.73
C TRP A 279 5.81 -0.64 -20.80
N ARG A 280 6.23 0.38 -21.55
CA ARG A 280 7.61 0.86 -21.63
C ARG A 280 7.62 2.39 -21.60
N PHE A 281 8.58 2.94 -20.87
CA PHE A 281 8.79 4.39 -20.85
C PHE A 281 9.12 4.92 -22.27
N PRO A 282 8.54 6.04 -22.71
CA PRO A 282 7.65 6.98 -22.00
C PRO A 282 6.16 6.85 -22.37
N GLY A 283 5.64 5.64 -22.57
CA GLY A 283 4.23 5.41 -22.94
C GLY A 283 3.24 6.04 -21.95
N ILE A 284 2.06 6.42 -22.44
CA ILE A 284 1.02 7.12 -21.64
C ILE A 284 0.37 6.27 -20.54
N GLY A 285 0.51 4.94 -20.58
CA GLY A 285 -0.20 4.03 -19.67
C GLY A 285 -1.65 3.75 -20.10
N GLU A 286 -2.40 3.03 -19.26
CA GLU A 286 -3.84 2.79 -19.49
C GLU A 286 -4.64 2.93 -18.20
N PHE A 287 -5.92 3.28 -18.33
CA PHE A 287 -6.89 3.26 -17.24
C PHE A 287 -7.07 1.86 -16.68
N GLN A 288 -7.09 1.75 -15.34
CA GLN A 288 -7.15 0.47 -14.62
C GLN A 288 -8.46 0.29 -13.85
N CYS A 289 -9.55 0.87 -14.36
CA CYS A 289 -10.85 0.96 -13.68
C CYS A 289 -11.93 0.06 -14.30
N TYR A 290 -11.54 -1.01 -14.99
CA TYR A 290 -12.47 -1.89 -15.73
C TYR A 290 -12.88 -3.14 -14.95
N ASP A 291 -12.52 -3.27 -13.67
CA ASP A 291 -13.06 -4.32 -12.83
C ASP A 291 -14.57 -4.12 -12.64
N LYS A 292 -15.30 -5.21 -12.43
CA LYS A 292 -16.77 -5.14 -12.40
C LYS A 292 -17.32 -4.23 -11.29
N TYR A 293 -16.57 -4.01 -10.21
CA TYR A 293 -17.03 -3.20 -9.09
C TYR A 293 -16.90 -1.70 -9.40
N MET A 294 -15.75 -1.28 -9.92
CA MET A 294 -15.55 0.09 -10.40
C MET A 294 -16.48 0.42 -11.58
N MET A 295 -16.73 -0.53 -12.48
CA MET A 295 -17.67 -0.33 -13.59
C MET A 295 -19.12 -0.18 -13.10
N GLU A 296 -19.52 -0.87 -12.03
CA GLU A 296 -20.85 -0.69 -11.43
C GLU A 296 -20.97 0.66 -10.73
N ASP A 297 -19.92 1.13 -10.06
CA ASP A 297 -19.88 2.47 -9.47
C ASP A 297 -19.95 3.56 -10.54
N LEU A 298 -19.18 3.42 -11.64
CA LEU A 298 -19.26 4.31 -12.80
C LEU A 298 -20.69 4.35 -13.37
N ARG A 299 -21.34 3.19 -13.53
CA ARG A 299 -22.74 3.13 -13.99
C ARG A 299 -23.69 3.85 -13.03
N SER A 300 -23.51 3.65 -11.74
CA SER A 300 -24.30 4.31 -10.70
C SER A 300 -24.10 5.83 -10.69
N ALA A 301 -22.86 6.30 -10.90
CA ALA A 301 -22.54 7.71 -11.05
C ALA A 301 -23.17 8.32 -12.31
N ALA A 302 -23.01 7.66 -13.46
CA ALA A 302 -23.58 8.09 -14.74
C ALA A 302 -25.11 8.23 -14.71
N CYS A 303 -25.80 7.28 -14.06
CA CYS A 303 -27.25 7.35 -13.85
C CYS A 303 -27.65 8.55 -12.98
N ARG A 304 -26.90 8.86 -11.91
CA ARG A 304 -27.18 10.03 -11.04
C ARG A 304 -27.00 11.35 -11.78
N GLU A 305 -26.06 11.41 -12.71
CA GLU A 305 -25.83 12.58 -13.58
C GLU A 305 -26.84 12.69 -14.73
N GLY A 306 -27.83 11.78 -14.81
CA GLY A 306 -28.82 11.77 -15.89
C GLY A 306 -28.25 11.40 -17.26
N LYS A 307 -27.06 10.78 -17.29
CA LYS A 307 -26.35 10.36 -18.50
C LYS A 307 -25.97 8.88 -18.41
N PRO A 308 -26.95 7.96 -18.31
CA PRO A 308 -26.69 6.53 -18.10
C PRO A 308 -25.73 5.93 -19.13
N GLN A 309 -25.73 6.44 -20.37
CA GLN A 309 -24.84 6.02 -21.44
C GLN A 309 -23.35 6.22 -21.13
N TRP A 310 -22.99 7.15 -20.22
CA TRP A 310 -21.61 7.34 -19.75
C TRP A 310 -21.11 6.17 -18.88
N GLY A 311 -22.04 5.38 -18.33
CA GLY A 311 -21.76 4.27 -17.45
C GLY A 311 -21.59 2.92 -18.15
N GLU A 312 -21.70 2.88 -19.47
CA GLU A 312 -21.70 1.61 -20.22
C GLU A 312 -20.28 1.05 -20.39
N LYS A 313 -19.29 1.92 -20.60
CA LYS A 313 -17.89 1.55 -20.80
C LYS A 313 -16.95 2.74 -20.53
N GLY A 314 -15.69 2.46 -20.23
CA GLY A 314 -14.62 3.48 -20.24
C GLY A 314 -14.32 4.05 -21.63
N PRO A 315 -13.44 5.06 -21.73
CA PRO A 315 -13.11 5.72 -22.99
C PRO A 315 -12.54 4.74 -24.01
N LEU A 316 -13.00 4.83 -25.26
CA LEU A 316 -12.60 3.96 -26.38
C LEU A 316 -11.43 4.52 -27.19
N ASP A 317 -11.18 5.82 -27.02
CA ASP A 317 -10.24 6.64 -27.76
C ASP A 317 -9.00 6.99 -26.92
N ALA A 318 -8.79 6.29 -25.80
CA ALA A 318 -7.67 6.48 -24.87
C ALA A 318 -6.35 5.80 -25.29
N GLY A 319 -6.28 5.23 -26.50
CA GLY A 319 -5.07 4.59 -26.98
C GLY A 319 -4.70 3.33 -26.19
N CYS A 320 -3.40 3.03 -26.08
CA CYS A 320 -2.87 1.90 -25.32
C CYS A 320 -1.60 2.28 -24.54
N TYR A 321 -1.09 1.35 -23.72
CA TYR A 321 0.04 1.58 -22.81
C TYR A 321 1.22 2.35 -23.40
N ASN A 322 1.61 2.02 -24.64
CA ASN A 322 2.80 2.56 -25.29
C ASN A 322 2.50 3.64 -26.35
N SER A 323 1.26 4.11 -26.42
CA SER A 323 0.94 5.28 -27.25
C SER A 323 1.67 6.52 -26.76
N PHE A 324 1.88 7.48 -27.66
CA PHE A 324 2.24 8.85 -27.30
C PHE A 324 0.96 9.69 -27.17
N PRO A 325 0.94 10.76 -26.35
CA PRO A 325 -0.23 11.62 -26.25
C PRO A 325 -0.65 12.21 -27.60
N SER A 326 0.33 12.59 -28.42
CA SER A 326 0.12 12.97 -29.82
C SER A 326 -0.29 11.75 -30.64
N GLY A 327 -1.49 11.79 -31.21
CA GLY A 327 -2.14 10.74 -31.99
C GLY A 327 -3.22 9.97 -31.23
N VAL A 328 -3.50 10.31 -29.96
CA VAL A 328 -4.56 9.67 -29.19
C VAL A 328 -5.68 10.68 -28.94
N PRO A 329 -6.85 10.56 -29.61
CA PRO A 329 -7.89 11.59 -29.60
C PRO A 329 -8.34 11.99 -28.20
N PHE A 330 -8.42 11.03 -27.28
CA PHE A 330 -8.76 11.34 -25.90
C PHE A 330 -7.79 12.38 -25.35
N PHE A 331 -6.46 12.16 -25.44
CA PHE A 331 -5.37 13.06 -25.02
C PHE A 331 -5.13 14.29 -25.92
N GLU A 332 -5.77 14.35 -27.09
CA GLU A 332 -5.63 15.45 -28.04
C GLU A 332 -6.80 16.44 -27.97
N GLY A 333 -6.61 17.54 -27.24
CA GLY A 333 -7.49 18.70 -27.27
C GLY A 333 -8.14 19.07 -25.93
N MET A 334 -8.46 20.36 -25.75
CA MET A 334 -8.96 20.94 -24.48
C MET A 334 -10.40 20.53 -24.10
N VAL A 335 -10.96 19.45 -24.64
CA VAL A 335 -12.44 19.26 -24.67
C VAL A 335 -12.93 17.97 -23.99
N GLN A 336 -12.08 16.97 -23.75
CA GLN A 336 -12.52 15.67 -23.21
C GLN A 336 -11.94 15.27 -21.85
N TRP A 337 -10.83 15.85 -21.39
CA TRP A 337 -10.28 15.63 -20.04
C TRP A 337 -10.84 16.58 -19.00
#